data_AF-A0A7S0XAI7-F1
#
_entry.id   AF-A0A7S0XAI7-F1
#
_cell.length_a   1.000
_cell.length_b   1.000
_cell.length_c   1.000
_cell.angle_alpha   90.00
_cell.angle_beta   90.00
_cell.angle_gamma   90.00
#
_symmetry.space_group_name_H-M   'P 1'
#
loop_
_entity.id
_entity.type
_entity.pdbx_description
1 polymer ?
#
loop_
_entity_poly.entity_id
_entity_poly.type
_entity_poly.pdbx_seq_one_letter_code
_entity_poly.pdbx_strand_id
1 'polypeptide(L)'
;STGARASRQPRCCQARARVEGGEAKEKMVASTLARLATSGPLSQPAGAPVFSASLAEARTRSRNFFRGVCREVPWAMRTYMLEEVTTTAKFRSQLADEWRRHDTTDYPVIDVMLFKASQEVVSAMAHHTQRHHIITRFVSPE
;
A
#
# COMPACT_ATOMS: atom_id res chain seq x y z
N SER A 1 -69.86 14.67 37.99
CA SER A 1 -69.92 14.28 36.57
C SER A 1 -68.50 14.20 36.01
N THR A 2 -68.23 13.19 35.17
CA THR A 2 -67.09 13.09 34.21
C THR A 2 -65.68 13.14 34.81
N GLY A 3 -64.84 12.09 34.81
CA GLY A 3 -64.53 11.13 33.75
C GLY A 3 -63.19 11.51 33.11
N ALA A 4 -62.09 10.80 33.37
CA ALA A 4 -60.81 11.01 32.69
C ALA A 4 -60.11 9.68 32.38
N ARG A 5 -59.93 9.45 31.08
CA ARG A 5 -59.48 8.23 30.41
C ARG A 5 -57.96 8.21 30.38
N ALA A 6 -57.33 7.15 30.92
CA ALA A 6 -55.88 6.97 30.87
C ALA A 6 -55.41 6.64 29.44
N SER A 7 -54.49 7.46 28.93
CA SER A 7 -53.87 7.34 27.61
C SER A 7 -52.80 6.25 27.58
N ARG A 8 -52.89 5.37 26.58
CA ARG A 8 -51.84 4.39 26.23
C ARG A 8 -50.68 5.10 25.52
N GLN A 9 -49.46 4.94 26.02
CA GLN A 9 -48.23 5.37 25.33
C GLN A 9 -47.86 4.41 24.18
N PRO A 10 -47.32 4.90 23.04
CA PRO A 10 -46.94 4.06 21.91
C PRO A 10 -45.50 3.54 22.02
N ARG A 11 -45.32 2.27 21.63
CA ARG A 11 -44.06 1.51 21.58
C ARG A 11 -43.16 1.92 20.38
N CYS A 12 -42.73 3.18 20.28
CA CYS A 12 -41.98 3.64 19.10
C CYS A 12 -40.45 3.78 19.30
N CYS A 13 -39.95 3.77 20.55
CA CYS A 13 -38.54 4.13 20.80
C CYS A 13 -37.51 2.98 20.68
N GLN A 14 -37.92 1.71 20.63
CA GLN A 14 -36.98 0.58 20.64
C GLN A 14 -36.51 0.13 19.24
N ALA A 15 -37.17 0.55 18.16
CA ALA A 15 -36.81 0.14 16.79
C ALA A 15 -35.62 0.94 16.21
N ARG A 16 -35.39 2.19 16.64
CA ARG A 16 -34.33 3.06 16.09
C ARG A 16 -32.91 2.60 16.43
N ALA A 17 -32.66 2.19 17.67
CA ALA A 17 -31.31 1.81 18.12
C ALA A 17 -30.76 0.53 17.45
N ARG A 18 -31.63 -0.37 16.98
CA ARG A 18 -31.21 -1.62 16.31
C ARG A 18 -30.81 -1.39 14.84
N VAL A 19 -31.38 -0.38 14.19
CA VAL A 19 -31.07 0.00 12.80
C VAL A 19 -29.72 0.71 12.74
N GLU A 20 -29.45 1.63 13.67
CA GLU A 20 -28.18 2.38 13.73
C GLU A 20 -26.96 1.47 13.97
N GLY A 21 -27.10 0.42 14.80
CA GLY A 21 -26.03 -0.56 15.04
C GLY A 21 -25.77 -1.52 13.87
N GLY A 22 -26.76 -1.78 13.02
CA GLY A 22 -26.61 -2.56 11.79
C GLY A 22 -25.88 -1.76 10.70
N GLU A 23 -26.28 -0.50 10.54
CA GLU A 23 -25.70 0.43 9.56
C GLU A 23 -24.23 0.74 9.86
N ALA A 24 -23.85 0.87 11.14
CA ALA A 24 -22.45 1.03 11.54
C ALA A 24 -21.58 -0.20 11.25
N LYS A 25 -22.11 -1.41 11.48
CA LYS A 25 -21.42 -2.65 11.13
C LYS A 25 -21.27 -2.83 9.63
N GLU A 26 -22.31 -2.51 8.86
CA GLU A 26 -22.29 -2.55 7.41
C GLU A 26 -21.28 -1.56 6.83
N LYS A 27 -21.22 -0.33 7.35
CA LYS A 27 -20.20 0.67 6.99
C LYS A 27 -18.78 0.20 7.34
N MET A 28 -18.59 -0.44 8.49
CA MET A 28 -17.30 -0.98 8.90
C MET A 28 -16.85 -2.12 7.97
N VAL A 29 -17.74 -3.08 7.68
CA VAL A 29 -17.48 -4.18 6.76
C VAL A 29 -17.22 -3.67 5.35
N ALA A 30 -18.02 -2.73 4.85
CA ALA A 30 -17.82 -2.08 3.56
C ALA A 30 -16.49 -1.32 3.49
N SER A 31 -16.09 -0.61 4.56
CA SER A 31 -14.78 0.07 4.60
C SER A 31 -13.60 -0.92 4.61
N THR A 32 -13.79 -2.07 5.25
CA THR A 32 -12.77 -3.13 5.32
C THR A 32 -12.64 -3.81 3.97
N LEU A 33 -13.76 -4.14 3.32
CA LEU A 33 -13.81 -4.67 1.95
C LEU A 33 -13.25 -3.68 0.94
N ALA A 34 -13.56 -2.39 1.05
CA ALA A 34 -13.00 -1.35 0.18
C ALA A 34 -11.47 -1.30 0.32
N ARG A 35 -10.93 -1.35 1.55
CA ARG A 35 -9.47 -1.41 1.78
C ARG A 35 -8.80 -2.66 1.23
N LEU A 36 -9.52 -3.78 1.16
CA LEU A 36 -9.03 -5.02 0.56
C LEU A 36 -9.13 -5.01 -0.98
N ALA A 37 -10.07 -4.24 -1.54
CA ALA A 37 -10.35 -4.20 -2.97
C ALA A 37 -9.48 -3.20 -3.74
N THR A 38 -8.93 -2.16 -3.09
CA THR A 38 -8.01 -1.22 -3.73
C THR A 38 -6.57 -1.48 -3.34
N SER A 39 -5.68 -1.66 -4.34
CA SER A 39 -4.25 -1.60 -4.10
C SER A 39 -3.88 -0.17 -3.71
N GLY A 40 -3.54 0.02 -2.43
CA GLY A 40 -3.13 1.30 -1.86
C GLY A 40 -2.20 2.15 -2.75
N PRO A 41 -1.13 1.60 -3.35
CA PRO A 41 -0.23 2.38 -4.19
C PRO A 41 -0.80 2.78 -5.56
N LEU A 42 -1.75 2.04 -6.13
CA LEU A 42 -2.36 2.39 -7.43
C LEU A 42 -3.58 3.31 -7.26
N SER A 43 -4.21 3.31 -6.09
CA SER A 43 -5.39 4.13 -5.79
C SER A 43 -5.06 5.54 -5.33
N GLN A 44 -3.82 5.82 -4.92
CA GLN A 44 -3.42 7.16 -4.48
C GLN A 44 -3.15 8.06 -5.68
N PRO A 45 -3.64 9.31 -5.68
CA PRO A 45 -3.22 10.27 -6.70
C PRO A 45 -1.70 10.41 -6.62
N ALA A 46 -1.04 10.55 -7.77
CA ALA A 46 0.41 10.74 -7.83
C ALA A 46 0.80 12.00 -7.02
N GLY A 47 1.16 11.79 -5.76
CA GLY A 47 1.47 12.86 -4.83
C GLY A 47 2.73 13.59 -5.26
N ALA A 48 2.79 14.89 -4.99
CA ALA A 48 4.01 15.66 -5.17
C ALA A 48 5.17 15.00 -4.39
N PRO A 49 6.40 15.01 -4.93
CA PRO A 49 7.54 14.43 -4.24
C PRO A 49 7.75 15.12 -2.89
N VAL A 50 7.83 14.32 -1.83
CA VAL A 50 8.16 14.81 -0.48
C VAL A 50 9.67 14.86 -0.37
N PHE A 51 10.22 16.05 -0.18
CA PHE A 51 11.65 16.25 0.04
C PHE A 51 11.97 16.24 1.54
N SER A 52 13.08 15.61 1.90
CA SER A 52 13.62 15.62 3.27
C SER A 52 14.33 16.92 3.58
N ALA A 53 14.29 17.31 4.85
CA ALA A 53 15.04 18.46 5.36
C ALA A 53 16.48 18.08 5.78
N SER A 54 16.75 16.78 6.01
CA SER A 54 18.05 16.30 6.48
C SER A 54 18.43 14.93 5.92
N LEU A 55 19.72 14.62 5.95
CA LEU A 55 20.26 13.30 5.56
C LEU A 55 19.68 12.16 6.40
N ALA A 56 19.54 12.36 7.71
CA ALA A 56 19.06 11.33 8.62
C ALA A 56 17.60 10.95 8.30
N GLU A 57 16.79 11.93 7.95
CA GLU A 57 15.41 11.73 7.52
C GLU A 57 15.36 10.98 6.18
N ALA A 58 16.12 11.43 5.18
CA ALA A 58 16.17 10.80 3.85
C ALA A 58 16.60 9.33 3.94
N ARG A 59 17.62 9.03 4.75
CA ARG A 59 18.06 7.65 5.02
C ARG A 59 16.98 6.82 5.70
N THR A 60 16.24 7.39 6.65
CA THR A 60 15.16 6.68 7.33
C THR A 60 14.01 6.37 6.38
N ARG A 61 13.64 7.34 5.54
CA ARG A 61 12.63 7.17 4.47
C ARG A 61 13.07 6.10 3.47
N SER A 62 14.32 6.15 3.03
CA SER A 62 14.94 5.16 2.15
C SER A 62 14.84 3.73 2.70
N ARG A 63 15.24 3.52 3.96
CA ARG A 63 15.12 2.19 4.61
C ARG A 63 13.68 1.72 4.73
N ASN A 64 12.76 2.63 5.05
CA ASN A 64 11.33 2.28 5.17
C ASN A 64 10.72 1.91 3.82
N PHE A 65 11.08 2.65 2.77
CA PHE A 65 10.69 2.33 1.40
C PHE A 65 11.22 0.96 0.97
N PHE A 66 12.52 0.68 1.18
CA PHE A 66 13.13 -0.60 0.83
C PHE A 66 12.44 -1.79 1.54
N ARG A 67 12.08 -1.63 2.82
CA ARG A 67 11.28 -2.63 3.55
C ARG A 67 9.91 -2.84 2.93
N GLY A 68 9.26 -1.78 2.44
CA GLY A 68 8.03 -1.85 1.67
C GLY A 68 8.19 -2.70 0.42
N VAL A 69 9.19 -2.39 -0.41
CA VAL A 69 9.51 -3.15 -1.62
C VAL A 69 9.74 -4.63 -1.32
N CYS A 70 10.48 -4.96 -0.26
CA CYS A 70 10.75 -6.35 0.13
C CYS A 70 9.50 -7.15 0.55
N ARG A 71 8.44 -6.47 0.99
CA ARG A 71 7.13 -7.07 1.30
C ARG A 71 6.31 -7.34 0.04
N GLU A 72 6.50 -6.55 -1.01
CA GLU A 72 5.85 -6.74 -2.32
C GLU A 72 6.53 -7.82 -3.17
N VAL A 73 7.78 -8.20 -2.86
CA VAL A 73 8.53 -9.24 -3.61
C VAL A 73 7.73 -10.54 -3.81
N PRO A 74 7.08 -11.15 -2.80
CA PRO A 74 6.29 -12.35 -3.01
C PRO A 74 5.12 -12.17 -3.98
N TRP A 75 4.50 -10.98 -4.01
CA TRP A 75 3.48 -10.65 -5.00
C TRP A 75 4.11 -10.60 -6.39
N ALA A 76 5.20 -9.88 -6.57
CA ALA A 76 5.89 -9.77 -7.86
C ALA A 76 6.37 -11.13 -8.39
N MET A 77 6.89 -11.99 -7.52
CA MET A 77 7.33 -13.35 -7.88
C MET A 77 6.20 -14.17 -8.50
N ARG A 78 5.00 -14.15 -7.90
CA ARG A 78 3.83 -14.87 -8.42
C ARG A 78 3.29 -14.23 -9.69
N THR A 79 3.10 -12.91 -9.71
CA THR A 79 2.45 -12.24 -10.82
C THR A 79 3.30 -12.25 -12.09
N TYR A 80 4.62 -12.19 -11.95
CA TYR A 80 5.56 -12.30 -13.06
C TYR A 80 6.13 -13.70 -13.27
N MET A 81 5.62 -14.71 -12.55
CA MET A 81 6.05 -16.12 -12.59
C MET A 81 7.57 -16.33 -12.40
N LEU A 82 8.24 -15.48 -11.63
CA LEU A 82 9.72 -15.45 -11.53
C LEU A 82 10.33 -16.67 -10.81
N GLU A 83 9.50 -17.54 -10.24
CA GLU A 83 9.90 -18.74 -9.50
C GLU A 83 10.69 -19.75 -10.35
N GLU A 84 10.55 -19.71 -11.68
CA GLU A 84 11.31 -20.55 -12.61
C GLU A 84 12.78 -20.12 -12.78
N VAL A 85 13.07 -18.84 -12.52
CA VAL A 85 14.38 -18.23 -12.83
C VAL A 85 15.15 -17.88 -11.56
N THR A 86 14.44 -17.57 -10.47
CA THR A 86 15.06 -17.14 -9.21
C THR A 86 14.24 -17.56 -8.00
N THR A 87 14.84 -17.43 -6.82
CA THR A 87 14.14 -17.63 -5.55
C THR A 87 13.80 -16.28 -4.92
N THR A 88 12.76 -16.25 -4.08
CA THR A 88 12.38 -15.03 -3.33
C THR A 88 13.55 -14.47 -2.50
N ALA A 89 14.39 -15.34 -1.94
CA ALA A 89 15.57 -14.94 -1.18
C ALA A 89 16.64 -14.30 -2.08
N LYS A 90 16.97 -14.93 -3.21
CA LYS A 90 17.94 -14.40 -4.18
C LYS A 90 17.49 -13.04 -4.73
N PHE A 91 16.21 -12.92 -5.10
CA PHE A 91 15.66 -11.67 -5.62
C PHE A 91 15.72 -10.53 -4.60
N ARG A 92 15.41 -10.77 -3.31
CA ARG A 92 15.60 -9.78 -2.24
C ARG A 92 17.06 -9.37 -2.07
N SER A 93 17.98 -10.32 -2.15
CA SER A 93 19.42 -10.03 -2.05
C SER A 93 19.89 -9.15 -3.22
N GLN A 94 19.47 -9.45 -4.44
CA GLN A 94 19.81 -8.66 -5.64
C GLN A 94 19.26 -7.23 -5.56
N LEU A 95 18.03 -7.06 -5.07
CA LEU A 95 17.47 -5.74 -4.80
C LEU A 95 18.27 -4.99 -3.73
N ALA A 96 18.76 -5.70 -2.69
CA ALA A 96 19.60 -5.10 -1.67
C ALA A 96 20.97 -4.68 -2.22
N ASP A 97 21.53 -5.43 -3.16
CA ASP A 97 22.76 -5.06 -3.87
C ASP A 97 22.57 -3.80 -4.72
N GLU A 98 21.47 -3.72 -5.48
CA GLU A 98 21.11 -2.49 -6.21
C GLU A 98 20.95 -1.30 -5.26
N TRP A 99 20.30 -1.50 -4.12
CA TRP A 99 20.14 -0.44 -3.12
C TRP A 99 21.48 0.07 -2.57
N ARG A 100 22.44 -0.84 -2.37
CA ARG A 100 23.79 -0.51 -1.89
C ARG A 100 24.66 0.15 -2.96
N ARG A 101 24.43 -0.13 -4.25
CA ARG A 101 25.17 0.50 -5.36
C ARG A 101 24.99 2.02 -5.39
N HIS A 102 23.84 2.51 -4.92
CA HIS A 102 23.49 3.94 -4.95
C HIS A 102 23.68 4.65 -3.61
N ASP A 103 24.73 4.31 -2.85
CA ASP A 103 25.05 5.04 -1.61
C ASP A 103 25.59 6.44 -1.93
N THR A 104 24.86 7.47 -1.50
CA THR A 104 25.17 8.88 -1.79
C THR A 104 25.06 9.70 -0.50
N THR A 105 25.92 10.71 -0.35
CA THR A 105 25.94 11.63 0.80
C THR A 105 24.97 12.80 0.66
N ASP A 106 24.47 13.07 -0.54
CA ASP A 106 23.58 14.20 -0.83
C ASP A 106 22.11 13.81 -0.66
N TYR A 107 21.47 14.36 0.36
CA TYR A 107 20.07 14.02 0.69
C TYR A 107 19.05 14.37 -0.41
N PRO A 108 19.17 15.46 -1.20
CA PRO A 108 18.21 15.72 -2.28
C PRO A 108 18.31 14.67 -3.40
N VAL A 109 19.51 14.13 -3.63
CA VAL A 109 19.72 13.05 -4.60
C VAL A 109 19.02 11.78 -4.15
N ILE A 110 19.10 11.44 -2.86
CA ILE A 110 18.38 10.32 -2.26
C ILE A 110 16.87 10.47 -2.50
N ASP A 111 16.30 11.66 -2.28
CA ASP A 111 14.86 11.87 -2.48
C ASP A 111 14.44 11.74 -3.96
N VAL A 112 15.24 12.24 -4.89
CA VAL A 112 14.99 12.05 -6.33
C VAL A 112 15.08 10.57 -6.71
N MET A 113 16.07 9.84 -6.16
CA MET A 113 16.19 8.40 -6.37
C MET A 113 14.99 7.64 -5.79
N LEU A 114 14.51 8.01 -4.60
CA LEU A 114 13.32 7.41 -4.00
C LEU A 114 12.06 7.68 -4.83
N PHE A 115 11.93 8.89 -5.38
CA PHE A 115 10.83 9.22 -6.28
C PHE A 115 10.85 8.37 -7.54
N LYS A 116 12.02 8.25 -8.20
CA LYS A 116 12.20 7.37 -9.37
C LYS A 116 11.89 5.92 -9.04
N ALA A 117 12.42 5.40 -7.94
CA ALA A 117 12.17 4.03 -7.49
C ALA A 117 10.69 3.78 -7.19
N SER A 118 9.99 4.76 -6.60
CA SER A 118 8.54 4.69 -6.37
C SER A 118 7.76 4.56 -7.69
N GLN A 119 8.12 5.35 -8.70
CA GLN A 119 7.51 5.26 -10.03
C GLN A 119 7.76 3.90 -10.69
N GLU A 120 8.97 3.36 -10.60
CA GLU A 120 9.30 2.04 -11.14
C GLU A 120 8.47 0.93 -10.45
N VAL A 121 8.32 0.99 -9.13
CA VAL A 121 7.47 0.05 -8.38
C VAL A 121 6.01 0.17 -8.81
N VAL A 122 5.47 1.38 -8.93
CA VAL A 122 4.09 1.60 -9.41
C VAL A 122 3.92 1.06 -10.83
N SER A 123 4.89 1.27 -11.72
CA SER A 123 4.87 0.74 -13.09
C SER A 123 4.88 -0.79 -13.13
N ALA A 124 5.63 -1.44 -12.21
CA ALA A 124 5.60 -2.88 -12.05
C ALA A 124 4.27 -3.38 -11.46
N MET A 125 3.72 -2.67 -10.48
CA MET A 125 2.43 -3.00 -9.88
C MET A 125 1.26 -2.85 -10.87
N ALA A 126 1.33 -1.88 -11.78
CA ALA A 126 0.35 -1.65 -12.83
C ALA A 126 0.51 -2.56 -14.06
N HIS A 127 1.45 -3.52 -14.04
CA HIS A 127 1.77 -4.38 -15.17
C HIS A 127 2.20 -3.66 -16.45
N HIS A 128 2.67 -2.41 -16.33
CA HIS A 128 3.24 -1.67 -17.45
C HIS A 128 4.64 -2.19 -17.82
N THR A 129 5.35 -2.81 -16.87
CA THR A 129 6.60 -3.52 -17.15
C THR A 129 6.33 -4.97 -17.51
N GLN A 130 6.97 -5.46 -18.57
CA GLN A 130 6.93 -6.86 -18.98
C GLN A 130 7.91 -7.72 -18.17
N ARG A 131 7.65 -9.04 -18.07
CA ARG A 131 8.47 -10.02 -17.33
C ARG A 131 9.96 -9.95 -17.71
N HIS A 132 10.25 -9.88 -19.01
CA HIS A 132 11.63 -9.92 -19.47
C HIS A 132 12.45 -8.70 -18.98
N HIS A 133 11.83 -7.52 -18.84
CA HIS A 133 12.50 -6.34 -18.26
C HIS A 133 12.89 -6.55 -16.80
N ILE A 134 12.04 -7.21 -16.01
CA ILE A 134 12.35 -7.52 -14.59
C ILE A 134 13.51 -8.51 -14.50
N ILE A 135 13.51 -9.52 -15.37
CA ILE A 135 14.57 -10.54 -15.40
C ILE A 135 15.92 -9.91 -15.76
N THR A 136 16.01 -9.21 -16.89
CA THR A 136 17.25 -8.60 -17.35
C THR A 136 17.80 -7.57 -16.36
N ARG A 137 16.93 -6.81 -15.68
CA ARG A 137 17.39 -5.74 -14.79
C ARG A 137 17.80 -6.21 -13.39
N PHE A 138 17.06 -7.16 -12.80
CA PHE A 138 17.22 -7.49 -11.38
C PHE A 138 17.61 -8.94 -11.10
N VAL A 139 17.33 -9.87 -12.02
CA VAL A 139 17.54 -11.31 -11.79
C VAL A 139 18.83 -11.81 -12.43
N SER A 140 19.12 -11.37 -13.64
CA SER A 140 20.36 -11.68 -14.35
C SER A 140 20.84 -10.43 -15.10
N PRO A 141 21.32 -9.41 -14.36
CA PRO A 141 22.01 -8.30 -15.01
C PRO A 141 23.24 -8.84 -15.73
N GLU A 142 23.41 -8.45 -17.01
CA GLU A 142 24.65 -8.69 -17.76
C GLU A 142 25.86 -8.02 -17.09
#